data_AF-A0A7S1G988-F1
#
_entry.id   AF-A0A7S1G988-F1
#
_cell.length_a   1.000
_cell.length_b   1.000
_cell.length_c   1.000
_cell.angle_alpha   90.00
_cell.angle_beta   90.00
_cell.angle_gamma   90.00
#
_symmetry.space_group_name_H-M   'P 1'
#
loop_
_entity.id
_entity.type
_entity.pdbx_description
1 polymer ?
#
loop_
_entity_poly.entity_id
_entity_poly.type
_entity_poly.pdbx_seq_one_letter_code
_entity_poly.pdbx_strand_id
1 'polypeptide(L)'
;TTFPQSCLRAGLYTLAITYLPVASVMIHSLTCSTDPVGRSWMDAAPYIECIGARRRAILGLAASGVVFHAIGVPALFASLLWAGRKQLHTRKWQVMLGFSFGLYRPSLYYYGIAHIGRNLVLSICLFAFGRSSAMATLLVWLVLQQSLVVGIVAQPYRSRMENTLHSASTAVVLVSLSATVIMDGAADDARAAVGALLLLLNTVMMATFTLVWLQRFRTVRDATVQCMRAAKRGLRGAAKRVRR
;
A
#
# COMPACT_ATOMS: atom_id res chain seq x y z
N THR A 1 28.34 10.74 11.07
CA THR A 1 27.07 11.49 10.90
C THR A 1 25.95 10.55 10.49
N THR A 2 25.46 9.71 11.40
CA THR A 2 24.52 8.60 11.12
C THR A 2 23.09 8.85 11.61
N PHE A 3 22.88 9.83 12.50
CA PHE A 3 21.57 10.15 13.10
C PHE A 3 20.51 10.69 12.12
N PRO A 4 20.80 11.65 11.20
CA PRO A 4 19.76 12.21 10.33
C PRO A 4 19.26 11.20 9.29
N GLN A 5 20.11 10.25 8.87
CA GLN A 5 19.73 9.25 7.87
C GLN A 5 18.77 8.19 8.41
N SER A 6 18.84 7.86 9.71
CA SER A 6 17.95 6.89 10.33
C SER A 6 16.53 7.44 10.50
N CYS A 7 16.40 8.72 10.88
CA CYS A 7 15.10 9.39 11.03
C CYS A 7 14.40 9.56 9.66
N LEU A 8 15.15 9.98 8.64
CA LEU A 8 14.63 10.09 7.28
C LEU A 8 14.12 8.73 6.75
N ARG A 9 14.86 7.64 7.01
CA ARG A 9 14.45 6.29 6.59
C ARG A 9 13.20 5.82 7.31
N ALA A 10 13.12 6.01 8.62
CA ALA A 10 11.92 5.71 9.38
C ALA A 10 10.71 6.51 8.87
N GLY A 11 10.89 7.81 8.57
CA GLY A 11 9.85 8.67 8.00
C GLY A 11 9.38 8.21 6.62
N LEU A 12 10.28 7.80 5.73
CA LEU A 12 9.92 7.25 4.42
C LEU A 12 9.16 5.91 4.56
N TYR A 13 9.49 5.08 5.54
CA TYR A 13 8.78 3.83 5.79
C TYR A 13 7.39 4.05 6.36
N THR A 14 7.24 4.94 7.34
CA THR A 14 5.92 5.27 7.87
C THR A 14 5.05 5.88 6.79
N LEU A 15 5.57 6.78 5.96
CA LEU A 15 4.84 7.33 4.81
C LEU A 15 4.38 6.26 3.82
N ALA A 16 5.24 5.32 3.45
CA ALA A 16 4.89 4.26 2.50
C ALA A 16 3.82 3.29 3.05
N ILE A 17 3.91 2.92 4.34
CA ILE A 17 2.96 2.00 4.98
C ILE A 17 1.60 2.67 5.23
N THR A 18 1.61 3.93 5.65
CA THR A 18 0.37 4.66 5.99
C THR A 18 -0.34 5.26 4.77
N TYR A 19 0.32 5.35 3.62
CA TYR A 19 -0.24 5.92 2.39
C TYR A 19 -1.63 5.36 2.03
N LEU A 20 -1.76 4.04 1.97
CA LEU A 20 -3.00 3.39 1.52
C LEU A 20 -4.17 3.59 2.51
N PRO A 21 -4.02 3.30 3.82
CA PRO A 21 -5.12 3.51 4.77
C PRO A 21 -5.49 4.99 4.91
N VAL A 22 -4.51 5.90 4.93
CA VAL A 22 -4.80 7.35 5.00
C VAL A 22 -5.53 7.84 3.76
N ALA A 23 -5.07 7.47 2.56
CA ALA A 23 -5.76 7.82 1.32
C ALA A 23 -7.20 7.27 1.30
N SER A 24 -7.41 6.05 1.78
CA SER A 24 -8.75 5.46 1.85
C SER A 24 -9.68 6.28 2.76
N VAL A 25 -9.28 6.61 3.99
CA VAL A 25 -10.10 7.39 4.93
C VAL A 25 -10.43 8.78 4.38
N MET A 26 -9.45 9.43 3.75
CA MET A 26 -9.66 10.75 3.14
C MET A 26 -10.70 10.69 2.04
N ILE A 27 -10.69 9.66 1.19
CA ILE A 27 -11.69 9.48 0.12
C ILE A 27 -13.07 9.20 0.69
N HIS A 28 -13.19 8.36 1.73
CA HIS A 28 -14.48 8.10 2.39
C HIS A 28 -15.07 9.34 3.09
N SER A 29 -14.22 10.30 3.44
CA SER A 29 -14.67 11.57 4.01
C SER A 29 -15.24 12.51 2.94
N LEU A 30 -15.06 12.20 1.66
CA LEU A 30 -15.54 12.99 0.52
C LEU A 30 -16.87 12.47 -0.04
N THR A 31 -17.20 11.20 0.20
CA THR A 31 -18.44 10.56 -0.28
C THR A 31 -19.57 10.71 0.73
N CYS A 32 -20.79 10.83 0.21
CA CYS A 32 -22.01 10.82 1.00
C CYS A 32 -22.96 9.78 0.46
N SER A 33 -23.61 9.05 1.37
CA SER A 33 -24.73 8.17 1.07
C SER A 33 -26.04 8.85 1.44
N THR A 34 -27.13 8.43 0.81
CA THR A 34 -28.48 8.97 1.08
C THR A 34 -29.30 7.87 1.74
N ASP A 35 -29.90 8.19 2.88
CA ASP A 35 -30.81 7.31 3.58
C ASP A 35 -32.17 7.25 2.86
N PRO A 36 -32.97 6.18 3.10
CA PRO A 36 -34.32 6.06 2.55
C PRO A 36 -35.28 7.18 2.99
N VAL A 37 -34.93 7.95 4.02
CA VAL A 37 -35.69 9.12 4.51
C VAL A 37 -35.30 10.42 3.77
N GLY A 38 -34.41 10.35 2.77
CA GLY A 38 -33.98 11.48 1.95
C GLY A 38 -32.94 12.40 2.58
N ARG A 39 -32.39 12.03 3.75
CA ARG A 39 -31.25 12.72 4.37
C ARG A 39 -29.95 12.08 3.91
N SER A 40 -28.92 12.89 3.69
CA SER A 40 -27.62 12.39 3.24
C SER A 40 -26.57 12.55 4.35
N TRP A 41 -25.81 11.48 4.58
CA TRP A 41 -24.79 11.37 5.61
C TRP A 41 -23.43 11.03 5.01
N MET A 42 -22.37 11.40 5.71
CA MET A 42 -21.00 11.10 5.30
C MET A 42 -20.62 9.64 5.63
N ASP A 43 -19.99 8.93 4.68
CA ASP A 43 -19.64 7.51 4.86
C ASP A 43 -18.59 7.29 5.97
N ALA A 44 -17.63 8.22 6.11
CA ALA A 44 -16.60 8.15 7.16
C ALA A 44 -17.12 8.51 8.57
N ALA A 45 -18.21 9.28 8.66
CA ALA A 45 -18.75 9.80 9.90
C ALA A 45 -20.28 9.96 9.78
N PRO A 46 -21.06 8.88 10.00
CA PRO A 46 -22.50 8.85 9.75
C PRO A 46 -23.31 9.78 10.67
N TYR A 47 -22.67 10.40 11.67
CA TYR A 47 -23.28 11.41 12.54
C TYR A 47 -23.19 12.85 11.98
N ILE A 48 -22.57 13.04 10.80
CA ILE A 48 -22.41 14.35 10.15
C ILE A 48 -23.29 14.40 8.89
N GLU A 49 -24.23 15.33 8.86
CA GLU A 49 -25.07 15.58 7.68
C GLU A 49 -24.26 16.13 6.50
N CYS A 50 -24.59 15.67 5.30
CA CYS A 50 -23.92 16.07 4.05
C CYS A 50 -24.29 17.50 3.60
N ILE A 51 -25.25 18.14 4.26
CA ILE A 51 -25.70 19.50 3.97
C ILE A 51 -25.36 20.35 5.20
N GLY A 52 -24.26 21.11 5.16
CA GLY A 52 -23.87 21.95 6.30
C GLY A 52 -22.49 22.61 6.20
N ALA A 53 -22.28 23.64 7.03
CA ALA A 53 -20.99 24.34 7.14
C ALA A 53 -19.87 23.43 7.68
N ARG A 54 -20.20 22.53 8.61
CA ARG A 54 -19.26 21.56 9.19
C ARG A 54 -18.67 20.62 8.13
N ARG A 55 -19.48 20.17 7.16
CA ARG A 55 -18.99 19.38 6.03
C ARG A 55 -18.04 20.17 5.14
N ARG A 56 -18.32 21.44 4.84
CA ARG A 56 -17.43 22.25 3.97
C ARG A 56 -16.01 22.36 4.53
N ALA A 57 -15.88 22.52 5.85
CA ALA A 57 -14.57 22.53 6.51
C ALA A 57 -13.86 21.18 6.41
N ILE A 58 -14.57 20.07 6.67
CA ILE A 58 -14.02 18.70 6.57
C ILE A 58 -13.64 18.37 5.12
N LEU A 59 -14.46 18.78 4.15
CA LEU A 59 -14.23 18.55 2.74
C LEU A 59 -13.02 19.32 2.23
N GLY A 60 -12.82 20.57 2.67
CA GLY A 60 -11.61 21.33 2.38
C GLY A 60 -10.36 20.66 2.96
N LEU A 61 -10.42 20.21 4.22
CA LEU A 61 -9.31 19.50 4.86
C LEU A 61 -9.02 18.15 4.18
N ALA A 62 -10.03 17.34 3.90
CA ALA A 62 -9.90 16.05 3.23
C ALA A 62 -9.37 16.21 1.80
N ALA A 63 -9.89 17.17 1.03
CA ALA A 63 -9.42 17.48 -0.32
C ALA A 63 -7.94 17.92 -0.31
N SER A 64 -7.56 18.80 0.62
CA SER A 64 -6.16 19.19 0.79
C SER A 64 -5.28 18.00 1.17
N GLY A 65 -5.76 17.14 2.09
CA GLY A 65 -5.10 15.92 2.51
C GLY A 65 -4.89 14.96 1.35
N VAL A 66 -5.88 14.80 0.46
CA VAL A 66 -5.73 14.02 -0.77
C VAL A 66 -4.68 14.63 -1.69
N VAL A 67 -4.68 15.94 -1.92
CA VAL A 67 -3.66 16.58 -2.78
C VAL A 67 -2.26 16.36 -2.20
N PHE A 68 -2.05 16.63 -0.91
CA PHE A 68 -0.74 16.49 -0.29
C PHE A 68 -0.29 15.03 -0.14
N HIS A 69 -1.17 14.11 0.29
CA HIS A 69 -0.80 12.71 0.49
C HIS A 69 -0.89 11.87 -0.78
N ALA A 70 -1.94 12.00 -1.57
CA ALA A 70 -2.13 11.20 -2.77
C ALA A 70 -1.20 11.63 -3.91
N ILE A 71 -0.85 12.92 -4.03
CA ILE A 71 0.05 13.42 -5.10
C ILE A 71 1.45 13.71 -4.56
N GLY A 72 1.55 14.35 -3.39
CA GLY A 72 2.85 14.73 -2.82
C GLY A 72 3.73 13.53 -2.47
N VAL A 73 3.16 12.44 -1.94
CA VAL A 73 3.94 11.23 -1.60
C VAL A 73 4.48 10.56 -2.87
N PRO A 74 3.68 10.27 -3.92
CA PRO A 74 4.22 9.75 -5.18
C PRO A 74 5.23 10.69 -5.84
N ALA A 75 5.00 12.00 -5.85
CA ALA A 75 5.91 12.98 -6.42
C ALA A 75 7.25 13.01 -5.66
N LEU A 76 7.21 12.88 -4.34
CA LEU A 76 8.41 12.77 -3.52
C LEU A 76 9.18 11.47 -3.83
N PHE A 77 8.51 10.32 -3.93
CA PHE A 77 9.19 9.08 -4.32
C PHE A 77 9.72 9.12 -5.76
N ALA A 78 8.98 9.72 -6.70
CA ALA A 78 9.38 9.86 -8.10
C ALA A 78 10.58 10.81 -8.25
N SER A 79 10.58 11.96 -7.58
CA SER A 79 11.70 12.91 -7.59
C SER A 79 12.94 12.32 -6.95
N LEU A 80 12.80 11.60 -5.83
CA LEU A 80 13.91 10.92 -5.17
C LEU A 80 14.51 9.81 -6.05
N LEU A 81 13.67 9.09 -6.81
CA LEU A 81 14.12 8.10 -7.79
C LEU A 81 14.81 8.76 -8.99
N TRP A 82 14.27 9.87 -9.49
CA TRP A 82 14.85 10.61 -10.61
C TRP A 82 16.23 11.18 -10.26
N ALA A 83 16.35 11.79 -9.09
CA ALA A 83 17.62 12.30 -8.57
C ALA A 83 18.63 11.17 -8.31
N GLY A 84 18.16 10.02 -7.83
CA GLY A 84 18.97 8.83 -7.56
C GLY A 84 19.31 7.97 -8.78
N ARG A 85 18.75 8.23 -9.98
CA ARG A 85 18.78 7.29 -11.11
C ARG A 85 20.19 6.83 -11.53
N LYS A 86 21.18 7.73 -11.46
CA LYS A 86 22.57 7.46 -11.84
C LYS A 86 23.38 6.81 -10.72
N GLN A 87 22.90 6.85 -9.49
CA GLN A 87 23.59 6.37 -8.28
C GLN A 87 22.83 5.23 -7.58
N LEU A 88 21.80 4.66 -8.22
CA LEU A 88 20.93 3.63 -7.65
C LEU A 88 21.68 2.36 -7.21
N HIS A 89 22.83 2.08 -7.82
CA HIS A 89 23.71 0.97 -7.47
C HIS A 89 24.66 1.27 -6.29
N THR A 90 24.70 2.51 -5.82
CA THR A 90 25.58 2.90 -4.70
C THR A 90 25.01 2.38 -3.39
N ARG A 91 25.86 1.80 -2.53
CA ARG A 91 25.49 1.22 -1.23
C ARG A 91 24.67 2.18 -0.35
N LYS A 92 24.93 3.49 -0.43
CA LYS A 92 24.19 4.54 0.31
C LYS A 92 22.71 4.63 -0.11
N TRP A 93 22.44 4.57 -1.41
CA TRP A 93 21.08 4.62 -1.98
C TRP A 93 20.34 3.31 -1.79
N GLN A 94 21.02 2.16 -1.92
CA GLN A 94 20.43 0.86 -1.59
C GLN A 94 20.05 0.75 -0.11
N VAL A 95 20.83 1.34 0.79
CA VAL A 95 20.48 1.38 2.21
C VAL A 95 19.26 2.28 2.44
N MET A 96 19.21 3.50 1.88
CA MET A 96 18.07 4.39 2.08
C MET A 96 16.77 3.93 1.39
N LEU A 97 16.85 3.56 0.11
CA LEU A 97 15.70 3.25 -0.74
C LEU A 97 15.43 1.74 -0.91
N GLY A 98 16.33 0.87 -0.46
CA GLY A 98 16.28 -0.58 -0.77
C GLY A 98 15.10 -1.33 -0.16
N PHE A 99 14.42 -0.80 0.84
CA PHE A 99 13.18 -1.41 1.32
C PHE A 99 11.99 -1.17 0.37
N SER A 100 11.95 -0.03 -0.34
CA SER A 100 10.88 0.23 -1.31
C SER A 100 11.28 -0.20 -2.72
N PHE A 101 12.52 0.03 -3.11
CA PHE A 101 13.01 -0.21 -4.48
C PHE A 101 13.90 -1.47 -4.60
N GLY A 102 14.44 -1.99 -3.51
CA GLY A 102 15.30 -3.18 -3.54
C GLY A 102 14.56 -4.50 -3.71
N LEU A 103 13.22 -4.49 -3.61
CA LEU A 103 12.37 -5.62 -3.99
C LEU A 103 12.22 -5.77 -5.50
N TYR A 104 12.37 -4.68 -6.25
CA TYR A 104 12.21 -4.70 -7.70
C TYR A 104 13.51 -5.11 -8.40
N ARG A 105 13.38 -5.73 -9.58
CA ARG A 105 14.53 -6.02 -10.45
C ARG A 105 15.18 -4.70 -10.89
N PRO A 106 16.53 -4.63 -11.00
CA PRO A 106 17.23 -3.40 -11.38
C PRO A 106 16.77 -2.83 -12.74
N SER A 107 16.36 -3.70 -13.67
CA SER A 107 15.84 -3.32 -14.99
C SER A 107 14.41 -2.79 -14.98
N LEU A 108 13.66 -2.99 -13.88
CA LEU A 108 12.23 -2.67 -13.74
C LEU A 108 11.97 -1.69 -12.58
N TYR A 109 12.94 -0.82 -12.28
CA TYR A 109 12.85 0.13 -11.15
C TYR A 109 11.65 1.10 -11.25
N TYR A 110 11.17 1.39 -12.47
CA TYR A 110 10.00 2.22 -12.75
C TYR A 110 8.68 1.57 -12.33
N TYR A 111 8.64 0.25 -12.13
CA TYR A 111 7.44 -0.45 -11.70
C TYR A 111 6.95 0.04 -10.33
N GLY A 112 7.85 0.44 -9.44
CA GLY A 112 7.47 1.04 -8.16
C GLY A 112 6.63 2.32 -8.34
N ILE A 113 6.99 3.16 -9.32
CA ILE A 113 6.19 4.35 -9.68
C ILE A 113 4.88 3.93 -10.34
N ALA A 114 4.90 2.96 -11.26
CA ALA A 114 3.69 2.47 -11.92
C ALA A 114 2.67 1.91 -10.92
N HIS A 115 3.13 1.18 -9.90
CA HIS A 115 2.28 0.65 -8.83
C HIS A 115 1.66 1.75 -7.98
N ILE A 116 2.43 2.78 -7.63
CA ILE A 116 1.91 3.95 -6.89
C ILE A 116 0.92 4.73 -7.77
N GLY A 117 1.23 4.92 -9.05
CA GLY A 117 0.37 5.58 -10.03
C GLY A 117 -0.96 4.84 -10.24
N ARG A 118 -0.94 3.51 -10.31
CA ARG A 118 -2.16 2.69 -10.32
C ARG A 118 -3.07 3.01 -9.13
N ASN A 119 -2.51 3.06 -7.92
CA ASN A 119 -3.30 3.38 -6.73
C ASN A 119 -3.87 4.80 -6.79
N LEU A 120 -3.12 5.76 -7.32
CA LEU A 120 -3.62 7.12 -7.55
C LEU A 120 -4.80 7.14 -8.53
N VAL A 121 -4.71 6.40 -9.64
CA VAL A 121 -5.81 6.29 -10.62
C VAL A 121 -7.04 5.67 -9.97
N LEU A 122 -6.89 4.59 -9.20
CA LEU A 122 -8.00 3.97 -8.46
C LEU A 122 -8.67 4.95 -7.50
N SER A 123 -7.89 5.71 -6.74
CA SER A 123 -8.38 6.75 -5.83
C SER A 123 -9.16 7.84 -6.55
N ILE A 124 -8.65 8.32 -7.70
CA ILE A 124 -9.32 9.34 -8.52
C ILE A 124 -10.63 8.81 -9.10
N CYS A 125 -10.65 7.58 -9.63
CA CYS A 125 -11.86 6.96 -10.17
C CYS A 125 -12.96 6.85 -9.10
N LEU A 126 -12.61 6.40 -7.90
CA LEU A 126 -13.55 6.28 -6.78
C LEU A 126 -14.08 7.63 -6.31
N PHE A 127 -13.23 8.67 -6.32
CA PHE A 127 -13.64 10.03 -5.98
C PHE A 127 -14.55 10.64 -7.04
N ALA A 128 -14.20 10.53 -8.32
CA ALA A 128 -14.89 11.21 -9.42
C ALA A 128 -16.29 10.64 -9.67
N PHE A 129 -16.45 9.31 -9.62
CA PHE A 129 -17.69 8.63 -9.96
C PHE A 129 -18.49 8.18 -8.74
N GLY A 130 -17.94 8.31 -7.53
CA GLY A 130 -18.56 7.83 -6.30
C GLY A 130 -18.57 6.30 -6.21
N ARG A 131 -18.53 5.78 -4.97
CA ARG A 131 -18.37 4.34 -4.70
C ARG A 131 -19.55 3.48 -5.18
N SER A 132 -20.76 4.03 -5.21
CA SER A 132 -21.98 3.31 -5.58
C SER A 132 -22.24 3.25 -7.08
N SER A 133 -21.45 3.94 -7.90
CA SER A 133 -21.69 3.91 -9.34
C SER A 133 -21.13 2.63 -9.97
N ALA A 134 -21.93 1.99 -10.82
CA ALA A 134 -21.47 0.86 -11.62
C ALA A 134 -20.24 1.23 -12.48
N MET A 135 -20.18 2.48 -12.95
CA MET A 135 -19.04 3.00 -13.71
C MET A 135 -17.74 3.01 -12.90
N ALA A 136 -17.77 3.43 -11.62
CA ALA A 136 -16.59 3.37 -10.75
C ALA A 136 -16.10 1.94 -10.56
N THR A 137 -17.02 1.01 -10.30
CA THR A 137 -16.70 -0.41 -10.11
C THR A 137 -16.08 -1.03 -11.35
N LEU A 138 -16.62 -0.75 -12.54
CA LEU A 138 -16.07 -1.21 -13.82
C LEU A 138 -14.67 -0.64 -14.08
N LEU A 139 -14.45 0.66 -13.85
CA LEU A 139 -13.14 1.29 -14.02
C LEU A 139 -12.09 0.71 -13.05
N VAL A 140 -12.47 0.52 -11.79
CA VAL A 140 -11.61 -0.12 -10.79
C VAL A 140 -11.27 -1.54 -11.22
N TRP A 141 -12.26 -2.31 -11.68
CA TRP A 141 -12.04 -3.67 -12.17
C TRP A 141 -11.05 -3.71 -13.34
N LEU A 142 -11.21 -2.84 -14.34
CA LEU A 142 -10.31 -2.75 -15.50
C LEU A 142 -8.87 -2.41 -15.10
N VAL A 143 -8.68 -1.42 -14.22
CA VAL A 143 -7.34 -1.01 -13.75
C VAL A 143 -6.68 -2.13 -12.94
N LEU A 144 -7.44 -2.84 -12.11
CA LEU A 144 -6.92 -3.99 -11.36
C LEU A 144 -6.54 -5.15 -12.30
N GLN A 145 -7.36 -5.44 -13.31
CA GLN A 145 -7.09 -6.49 -14.30
C GLN A 145 -5.85 -6.17 -15.14
N GLN A 146 -5.73 -4.95 -15.65
CA GLN A 146 -4.55 -4.51 -16.39
C GLN A 146 -3.28 -4.65 -15.54
N SER A 147 -3.34 -4.24 -14.27
CA SER A 147 -2.20 -4.39 -13.37
C SER A 147 -1.85 -5.85 -13.08
N LEU A 148 -2.82 -6.76 -13.06
CA LEU A 148 -2.56 -8.19 -12.88
C LEU A 148 -1.82 -8.76 -14.10
N VAL A 149 -2.29 -8.44 -15.32
CA VAL A 149 -1.64 -8.87 -16.57
C VAL A 149 -0.21 -8.35 -16.62
N VAL A 150 -0.01 -7.06 -16.34
CA VAL A 150 1.31 -6.44 -16.32
C VAL A 150 2.21 -7.06 -15.24
N GLY A 151 1.66 -7.40 -14.06
CA GLY A 151 2.40 -8.08 -13.00
C GLY A 151 2.84 -9.51 -13.35
N ILE A 152 1.99 -10.27 -14.06
CA ILE A 152 2.29 -11.62 -14.51
C ILE A 152 3.35 -11.61 -15.62
N VAL A 153 3.24 -10.70 -16.58
CA VAL A 153 4.16 -10.60 -17.74
C VAL A 153 5.51 -10.00 -17.34
N ALA A 154 5.51 -8.88 -16.60
CA ALA A 154 6.74 -8.16 -16.29
C ALA A 154 7.56 -8.81 -15.15
N GLN A 155 6.92 -9.59 -14.27
CA GLN A 155 7.53 -10.18 -13.06
C GLN A 155 8.52 -9.23 -12.36
N PRO A 156 8.07 -8.05 -11.92
CA PRO A 156 8.93 -6.94 -11.54
C PRO A 156 9.70 -7.20 -10.25
N TYR A 157 9.25 -8.13 -9.41
CA TYR A 157 9.90 -8.49 -8.15
C TYR A 157 11.12 -9.39 -8.37
N ARG A 158 12.14 -9.20 -7.53
CA ARG A 158 13.38 -9.99 -7.56
C ARG A 158 13.16 -11.42 -7.07
N SER A 159 12.27 -11.61 -6.10
CA SER A 159 11.89 -12.93 -5.57
C SER A 159 10.65 -13.48 -6.29
N ARG A 160 10.70 -14.75 -6.72
CA ARG A 160 9.51 -15.43 -7.27
C ARG A 160 8.35 -15.47 -6.28
N MET A 161 8.66 -15.67 -5.00
CA MET A 161 7.66 -15.70 -3.93
C MET A 161 6.91 -14.36 -3.81
N GLU A 162 7.62 -13.25 -3.94
CA GLU A 162 7.02 -11.90 -3.89
C GLU A 162 6.15 -11.65 -5.13
N ASN A 163 6.57 -12.13 -6.30
CA ASN A 163 5.79 -12.01 -7.52
C ASN A 163 4.50 -12.83 -7.48
N THR A 164 4.57 -14.08 -7.00
CA THR A 164 3.41 -14.94 -6.83
C THR A 164 2.46 -14.36 -5.80
N LEU A 165 2.98 -13.86 -4.67
CA LEU A 165 2.18 -13.26 -3.61
C LEU A 165 1.48 -11.98 -4.09
N HIS A 166 2.18 -11.12 -4.83
CA HIS A 166 1.59 -9.92 -5.43
C HIS A 166 0.47 -10.27 -6.43
N SER A 167 0.73 -11.23 -7.32
CA SER A 167 -0.23 -11.65 -8.35
C SER A 167 -1.45 -12.34 -7.72
N ALA A 168 -1.23 -13.24 -6.76
CA ALA A 168 -2.29 -13.90 -6.01
C ALA A 168 -3.15 -12.89 -5.25
N SER A 169 -2.53 -11.94 -4.55
CA SER A 169 -3.27 -10.90 -3.83
C SER A 169 -4.13 -10.03 -4.73
N THR A 170 -3.61 -9.64 -5.88
CA THR A 170 -4.37 -8.86 -6.86
C THR A 170 -5.50 -9.68 -7.47
N ALA A 171 -5.27 -10.96 -7.76
CA ALA A 171 -6.29 -11.86 -8.29
C ALA A 171 -7.44 -12.09 -7.29
N VAL A 172 -7.13 -12.30 -6.01
CA VAL A 172 -8.15 -12.44 -4.95
C VAL A 172 -9.02 -11.20 -4.82
N VAL A 173 -8.43 -10.01 -4.87
CA VAL A 173 -9.20 -8.75 -4.83
C VAL A 173 -10.10 -8.65 -6.06
N LEU A 174 -9.61 -9.01 -7.25
CA LEU A 174 -10.40 -9.00 -8.48
C LEU A 174 -11.58 -9.99 -8.42
N VAL A 175 -11.35 -11.20 -7.92
CA VAL A 175 -12.41 -12.21 -7.70
C VAL A 175 -13.43 -11.71 -6.69
N SER A 176 -12.99 -11.13 -5.58
CA SER A 176 -13.87 -10.58 -4.55
C SER A 176 -14.76 -9.46 -5.12
N LEU A 177 -14.17 -8.55 -5.90
CA LEU A 177 -14.91 -7.47 -6.56
C LEU A 177 -15.93 -8.03 -7.57
N SER A 178 -15.53 -9.01 -8.37
CA SER A 178 -16.41 -9.63 -9.37
C SER A 178 -17.59 -10.35 -8.70
N ALA A 179 -17.32 -11.07 -7.60
CA ALA A 179 -18.36 -11.75 -6.84
C ALA A 179 -19.35 -10.75 -6.22
N THR A 180 -18.90 -9.60 -5.70
CA THR A 180 -19.83 -8.59 -5.16
C THR A 180 -20.81 -8.06 -6.21
N VAL A 181 -20.39 -7.89 -7.47
CA VAL A 181 -21.28 -7.46 -8.55
C VAL A 181 -22.28 -8.57 -8.93
N ILE A 182 -21.83 -9.82 -9.01
CA ILE A 182 -22.69 -10.96 -9.37
C ILE A 182 -23.74 -11.23 -8.29
N MET A 183 -23.40 -11.00 -7.02
CA MET A 183 -24.29 -11.27 -5.88
C MET A 183 -25.46 -10.28 -5.76
N ASP A 184 -25.45 -9.14 -6.46
CA ASP A 184 -26.48 -8.11 -6.33
C ASP A 184 -27.89 -8.61 -6.72
N GLY A 185 -28.00 -9.73 -7.44
CA GLY A 185 -29.28 -10.40 -7.77
C GLY A 185 -29.42 -11.87 -7.35
N ALA A 186 -28.48 -12.41 -6.56
CA ALA A 186 -28.47 -13.83 -6.20
C ALA A 186 -29.45 -14.18 -5.05
N ALA A 187 -29.87 -15.44 -4.96
CA ALA A 187 -30.64 -15.94 -3.82
C ALA A 187 -29.84 -15.85 -2.50
N ASP A 188 -30.53 -15.64 -1.38
CA ASP A 188 -29.87 -15.35 -0.09
C ASP A 188 -28.96 -16.49 0.40
N ASP A 189 -29.33 -17.75 0.16
CA ASP A 189 -28.50 -18.92 0.48
C ASP A 189 -27.18 -18.93 -0.30
N ALA A 190 -27.24 -18.56 -1.59
CA ALA A 190 -26.07 -18.48 -2.45
C ALA A 190 -25.17 -17.29 -2.06
N ARG A 191 -25.77 -16.14 -1.70
CA ARG A 191 -25.04 -14.97 -1.18
C ARG A 191 -24.28 -15.31 0.10
N ALA A 192 -24.91 -16.02 1.03
CA ALA A 192 -24.29 -16.43 2.28
C ALA A 192 -23.11 -17.39 2.06
N ALA A 193 -23.29 -18.41 1.21
CA ALA A 193 -22.24 -19.38 0.90
C ALA A 193 -21.04 -18.74 0.20
N VAL A 194 -21.28 -17.91 -0.82
CA VAL A 194 -20.22 -17.19 -1.56
C VAL A 194 -19.53 -16.18 -0.66
N GLY A 195 -20.30 -15.44 0.17
CA GLY A 195 -19.75 -14.51 1.16
C GLY A 195 -18.82 -15.19 2.16
N ALA A 196 -19.22 -16.34 2.70
CA ALA A 196 -18.39 -17.13 3.61
C ALA A 196 -17.09 -17.63 2.94
N LEU A 197 -17.18 -18.10 1.69
CA LEU A 197 -16.01 -18.53 0.92
C LEU A 197 -15.04 -17.37 0.67
N LEU A 198 -15.54 -16.20 0.26
CA LEU A 198 -14.72 -15.01 0.05
C LEU A 198 -14.05 -14.54 1.34
N LEU A 199 -14.77 -14.57 2.46
CA LEU A 199 -14.24 -14.22 3.77
C LEU A 199 -13.11 -15.18 4.16
N LEU A 200 -13.31 -16.48 4.01
CA LEU A 200 -12.31 -17.50 4.29
C LEU A 200 -11.06 -17.30 3.43
N LEU A 201 -11.23 -17.10 2.13
CA LEU A 201 -10.13 -16.91 1.18
C LEU A 201 -9.33 -15.64 1.47
N ASN A 202 -9.98 -14.51 1.76
CA ASN A 202 -9.30 -13.27 2.16
C ASN A 202 -8.58 -13.42 3.52
N THR A 203 -9.19 -14.14 4.47
CA THR A 203 -8.60 -14.38 5.80
C THR A 203 -7.36 -15.26 5.70
N VAL A 204 -7.42 -16.35 4.92
CA VAL A 204 -6.27 -17.22 4.64
C VAL A 204 -5.15 -16.41 4.00
N MET A 205 -5.47 -15.58 3.01
CA MET A 205 -4.45 -14.76 2.36
C MET A 205 -3.81 -13.76 3.32
N MET A 206 -4.60 -13.07 4.14
CA MET A 206 -4.08 -12.18 5.19
C MET A 206 -3.17 -12.95 6.18
N ALA A 207 -3.57 -14.15 6.58
CA ALA A 207 -2.74 -15.02 7.43
C ALA A 207 -1.40 -15.36 6.76
N THR A 208 -1.40 -15.73 5.47
CA THR A 208 -0.14 -16.00 4.74
C THR A 208 0.78 -14.77 4.68
N PHE A 209 0.22 -13.57 4.45
CA PHE A 209 0.99 -12.33 4.46
C PHE A 209 1.61 -12.05 5.83
N THR A 210 0.84 -12.17 6.91
CA THR A 210 1.34 -11.95 8.27
C THR A 210 2.43 -12.97 8.64
N LEU A 211 2.28 -14.24 8.26
CA LEU A 211 3.29 -15.27 8.48
C LEU A 211 4.58 -14.97 7.72
N VAL A 212 4.50 -14.66 6.42
CA VAL A 212 5.68 -14.29 5.60
C VAL A 212 6.35 -13.04 6.18
N TRP A 213 5.57 -12.05 6.58
CA TRP A 213 6.08 -10.83 7.19
C TRP A 213 6.80 -11.12 8.51
N LEU A 214 6.20 -11.93 9.40
CA LEU A 214 6.81 -12.34 10.67
C LEU A 214 8.09 -13.15 10.44
N GLN A 215 8.12 -14.05 9.47
CA GLN A 215 9.32 -14.83 9.12
C GLN A 215 10.46 -13.90 8.66
N ARG A 216 10.16 -12.94 7.77
CA ARG A 216 11.14 -11.95 7.31
C ARG A 216 11.60 -11.04 8.44
N PHE A 217 10.68 -10.57 9.27
CA PHE A 217 11.01 -9.73 10.42
C PHE A 217 11.91 -10.45 11.41
N ARG A 218 11.63 -11.73 11.72
CA ARG A 218 12.48 -12.58 12.55
C ARG A 218 13.86 -12.75 11.95
N THR A 219 13.95 -13.08 10.65
CA THR A 219 15.23 -13.25 9.95
C THR A 219 16.09 -11.98 10.01
N VAL A 220 15.50 -10.81 9.77
CA VAL A 220 16.20 -9.52 9.85
C VAL A 220 16.62 -9.20 11.28
N ARG A 221 15.75 -9.44 12.26
CA ARG A 221 16.06 -9.26 13.68
C ARG A 221 17.24 -10.13 14.10
N ASP A 222 17.24 -11.40 13.72
CA ASP A 222 18.28 -12.36 14.11
C ASP A 222 19.62 -12.03 13.46
N ALA A 223 19.64 -11.64 12.18
CA ALA A 223 20.83 -11.15 11.49
C ALA A 223 21.40 -9.88 12.14
N THR A 224 20.52 -8.96 12.59
CA THR A 224 20.91 -7.73 13.27
C THR A 224 21.53 -8.03 14.63
N VAL A 225 20.93 -8.94 15.40
CA VAL A 225 21.46 -9.38 16.71
C VAL A 225 22.81 -10.07 16.55
N GLN A 226 23.01 -10.90 15.51
CA GLN A 226 24.30 -11.52 15.22
C GLN A 226 25.38 -10.49 14.88
N CYS A 227 25.08 -9.49 14.05
CA CYS A 227 26.01 -8.41 13.72
C CYS A 227 26.40 -7.59 14.97
N MET A 228 25.44 -7.24 15.83
CA MET A 228 25.74 -6.53 17.07
C MET A 228 26.63 -7.35 18.00
N ARG A 229 26.40 -8.67 18.11
CA ARG A 229 27.26 -9.57 18.90
C ARG A 229 28.67 -9.66 18.32
N ALA A 230 28.82 -9.75 16.99
CA ALA A 230 30.12 -9.79 16.32
C ALA A 230 30.90 -8.48 16.50
N ALA A 231 30.25 -7.33 16.33
CA ALA A 231 30.86 -6.01 16.56
C ALA A 231 31.33 -5.83 18.02
N LYS A 232 30.54 -6.28 18.99
CA LYS A 232 30.90 -6.25 20.42
C LYS A 232 32.11 -7.12 20.74
N ARG A 233 32.28 -8.28 20.06
CA ARG A 233 33.48 -9.13 20.19
C ARG A 233 34.71 -8.47 19.56
N GLY A 234 34.56 -7.86 18.38
CA GLY A 234 35.64 -7.13 17.71
C GLY A 234 36.19 -5.97 18.54
N LEU A 235 35.30 -5.15 19.13
CA LEU A 235 35.68 -4.05 20.04
C LEU A 235 36.41 -4.54 21.29
N ARG A 236 35.95 -5.64 21.91
CA ARG A 236 36.65 -6.25 23.05
C ARG A 236 38.03 -6.80 22.68
N GLY A 237 38.17 -7.36 21.47
CA GLY A 237 39.45 -7.81 20.93
C GLY A 237 40.43 -6.67 20.66
N ALA A 238 39.96 -5.56 20.09
CA ALA A 238 40.75 -4.37 19.86
C ALA A 238 41.19 -3.70 21.17
N ALA A 239 40.29 -3.58 22.15
CA ALA A 239 40.60 -3.02 23.47
C ALA A 239 41.66 -3.84 24.24
N LYS A 240 41.67 -5.17 24.10
CA LYS A 240 42.73 -6.03 24.66
C LYS A 240 44.09 -5.84 23.96
N ARG A 241 44.09 -5.46 22.68
CA ARG A 241 45.30 -5.30 21.86
C ARG A 241 45.99 -3.94 22.06
N VAL A 242 45.26 -2.92 22.50
CA VAL A 242 45.80 -1.60 22.87
C VAL A 242 46.38 -1.58 24.30
N ARG A 243 46.02 -2.57 25.13
CA ARG A 243 46.48 -2.70 26.52
C ARG A 243 47.75 -3.55 26.67
N ARG A 244 48.27 -4.12 25.59
CA ARG A 244 49.55 -4.82 25.50
C ARG A 244 50.49 -3.96 24.67
#